data_AF-A0A135WPE0-F1
#
_entry.id   AF-A0A135WPE0-F1
#
_cell.length_a   1.000
_cell.length_b   1.000
_cell.length_c   1.000
_cell.angle_alpha   90.00
_cell.angle_beta   90.00
_cell.angle_gamma   90.00
#
_symmetry.space_group_name_H-M   'P 1'
#
loop_
_entity.id
_entity.type
_entity.pdbx_description
1 polymer ?
#
loop_
_entity_poly.entity_id
_entity_poly.type
_entity_poly.pdbx_seq_one_letter_code
_entity_poly.pdbx_strand_id
1 'polypeptide(L)' 'MNFGNEHLRIVQERFKSVKNLGDQTISQLSEEDIHWKLNESSNSIAIIAKHLSGNMISNWIKGKQNCPSNH' A
#
# COMPACT_ATOMS: atom_id res chain seq x y z
N MET A 1 0.20 -17.02 -24.91
CA MET A 1 0.26 -16.10 -23.76
C MET A 1 1.72 -15.96 -23.33
N ASN A 2 2.21 -14.74 -23.09
CA ASN A 2 3.55 -14.52 -22.56
C ASN A 2 3.48 -14.57 -21.02
N PHE A 3 4.28 -15.44 -20.40
CA PHE A 3 4.30 -15.63 -18.94
C PHE A 3 4.52 -14.32 -18.17
N GLY A 4 5.42 -13.46 -18.65
CA GLY A 4 5.69 -12.16 -18.05
C GLY A 4 4.46 -11.24 -18.06
N ASN A 5 3.73 -11.20 -19.18
CA ASN A 5 2.52 -10.39 -19.28
C ASN A 5 1.41 -10.89 -18.35
N GLU A 6 1.25 -12.21 -18.25
CA GLU A 6 0.26 -12.81 -17.36
C GLU A 6 0.60 -12.61 -15.88
N HIS A 7 1.89 -12.76 -15.51
CA HIS A 7 2.36 -12.47 -14.17
C HIS A 7 2.11 -11.01 -13.78
N LEU A 8 2.45 -10.04 -14.65
CA LEU A 8 2.20 -8.62 -14.40
C LEU A 8 0.70 -8.32 -14.25
N ARG A 9 -0.15 -8.92 -15.08
CA ARG A 9 -1.60 -8.80 -14.98
C ARG A 9 -2.10 -9.25 -13.60
N ILE A 10 -1.71 -10.46 -13.17
CA ILE A 10 -2.12 -11.03 -11.88
C ILE A 10 -1.65 -10.16 -10.71
N VAL A 11 -0.39 -9.70 -10.74
CA VAL A 11 0.15 -8.85 -9.67
C VAL A 11 -0.62 -7.53 -9.59
N GLN A 12 -0.90 -6.89 -10.73
CA GLN A 12 -1.69 -5.64 -10.76
C GLN A 12 -3.11 -5.84 -10.23
N GLU A 13 -3.77 -6.93 -10.59
CA GLU A 13 -5.11 -7.27 -10.10
C GLU A 13 -5.12 -7.48 -8.58
N ARG A 14 -4.13 -8.21 -8.05
CA ARG A 14 -4.00 -8.40 -6.60
C ARG A 14 -3.76 -7.08 -5.87
N PHE A 15 -2.89 -6.21 -6.39
CA PHE A 15 -2.66 -4.88 -5.82
C PHE A 15 -3.96 -4.05 -5.76
N LYS A 16 -4.74 -4.04 -6.84
CA LYS A 16 -6.04 -3.35 -6.87
C LYS A 16 -7.04 -3.95 -5.89
N SER A 17 -7.09 -5.29 -5.80
CA SER A 17 -7.98 -5.99 -4.87
C SER A 17 -7.68 -5.64 -3.41
N VAL A 18 -6.40 -5.62 -3.02
CA VAL A 18 -5.99 -5.26 -1.65
C VAL A 18 -6.32 -3.79 -1.36
N LYS A 19 -6.08 -2.88 -2.32
CA LYS A 19 -6.47 -1.48 -2.17
C LYS A 19 -7.98 -1.33 -1.96
N ASN A 20 -8.78 -1.97 -2.80
CA ASN A 20 -10.24 -1.92 -2.69
C ASN A 20 -10.76 -2.46 -1.36
N LEU A 21 -10.14 -3.52 -0.83
CA LEU A 21 -10.48 -4.05 0.49
C LEU A 21 -10.13 -3.03 1.58
N GLY A 22 -8.94 -2.42 1.53
CA GLY A 22 -8.53 -1.37 2.45
C GLY A 22 -9.47 -0.16 2.42
N ASP A 23 -9.84 0.32 1.23
CA ASP A 23 -10.76 1.45 1.05
C ASP A 23 -12.13 1.14 1.68
N GLN A 24 -12.68 -0.05 1.43
CA GLN A 24 -13.96 -0.49 2.00
C GLN A 24 -13.91 -0.64 3.51
N THR A 25 -12.80 -1.16 4.05
CA THR A 25 -12.59 -1.25 5.50
C THR A 25 -12.58 0.13 6.14
N ILE A 26 -11.83 1.08 5.56
CA ILE A 26 -11.74 2.45 6.09
C ILE A 26 -13.10 3.16 5.99
N SER A 27 -13.86 2.97 4.91
CA SER A 27 -15.17 3.62 4.75
C SER A 27 -16.22 3.18 5.77
N GLN A 28 -15.99 2.07 6.47
CA GLN A 28 -16.89 1.56 7.51
C GLN A 28 -16.57 2.11 8.91
N LEU A 29 -15.46 2.84 9.08
CA LEU A 29 -14.96 3.31 10.38
C LEU A 29 -15.24 4.80 10.59
N SER A 30 -15.46 5.20 11.85
CA SER A 30 -15.47 6.62 12.20
C SER A 30 -14.05 7.19 12.26
N GLU A 31 -13.93 8.52 12.32
CA GLU A 31 -12.64 9.16 12.55
C GLU A 31 -12.05 8.73 13.92
N GLU A 32 -12.88 8.57 14.95
CA GLU A 32 -12.39 8.09 16.26
C GLU A 32 -11.83 6.66 16.16
N ASP A 33 -12.49 5.77 15.43
CA ASP A 33 -12.02 4.39 15.21
C ASP A 33 -10.67 4.37 14.47
N ILE A 34 -10.48 5.26 13.49
CA ILE A 34 -9.24 5.38 12.72
C ILE A 34 -8.06 5.82 13.59
N HIS A 35 -8.31 6.69 14.58
CA HIS A 35 -7.28 7.17 15.51
C HIS A 35 -7.18 6.36 16.81
N TRP A 36 -8.09 5.42 17.05
CA TRP A 36 -8.08 4.58 18.23
C TRP A 36 -6.82 3.72 18.32
N LYS A 37 -6.34 3.50 19.55
CA LYS A 37 -5.23 2.60 19.87
C LYS A 37 -5.51 1.84 21.17
N LEU A 38 -5.11 0.57 21.21
CA LEU A 38 -5.29 -0.29 22.38
C LEU A 38 -4.50 0.18 23.61
N ASN A 39 -3.27 0.65 23.39
CA ASN A 39 -2.36 1.14 24.42
C ASN A 39 -1.31 2.09 23.79
N GLU A 40 -0.44 2.67 24.61
CA GLU A 40 0.55 3.66 24.15
C GLU A 40 1.60 3.12 23.17
N SER A 41 1.91 1.82 23.24
CA SER A 41 2.86 1.16 22.35
C SER A 41 2.24 0.62 21.05
N SER A 42 0.91 0.67 20.93
CA SER A 42 0.17 0.23 19.74
C SER A 42 -0.02 1.37 18.74
N ASN A 43 0.11 1.06 17.45
CA ASN A 43 -0.21 2.00 16.38
C ASN A 43 -1.72 1.99 16.09
N SER A 44 -2.29 3.17 15.87
CA SER A 44 -3.63 3.30 15.30
C SER A 44 -3.63 2.98 13.80
N ILE A 45 -4.83 2.81 13.23
CA ILE A 45 -5.02 2.59 11.80
C ILE A 45 -4.40 3.75 10.99
N ALA A 46 -4.59 5.00 11.45
CA ALA A 46 -3.99 6.18 10.84
C ALA A 46 -2.46 6.10 10.73
N ILE A 47 -1.79 5.66 11.81
CA ILE A 47 -0.33 5.54 11.85
C ILE A 47 0.15 4.41 10.93
N ILE A 48 -0.55 3.28 10.91
CA ILE A 48 -0.24 2.17 10.00
C ILE A 48 -0.36 2.63 8.54
N ALA A 49 -1.46 3.30 8.16
CA ALA A 49 -1.67 3.81 6.81
C ALA A 49 -0.59 4.83 6.40
N LYS A 50 -0.19 5.71 7.32
CA LYS A 50 0.92 6.67 7.12
C LYS A 50 2.24 5.95 6.84
N HIS A 51 2.59 4.93 7.63
CA HIS A 51 3.82 4.17 7.39
C HIS A 51 3.76 3.36 6.09
N LEU A 52 2.63 2.74 5.77
CA LEU A 52 2.45 2.01 4.51
C LEU A 52 2.64 2.91 3.30
N SER A 53 2.02 4.09 3.28
CA SER A 53 2.17 5.06 2.18
C SER A 53 3.62 5.56 2.05
N GLY A 54 4.28 5.88 3.16
CA GLY A 54 5.70 6.24 3.17
C GLY A 54 6.60 5.12 2.62
N ASN A 55 6.36 3.88 3.02
CA ASN A 55 7.10 2.72 2.54
C ASN A 55 6.95 2.52 1.03
N MET A 56 5.72 2.62 0.50
CA MET A 56 5.46 2.50 -0.94
C MET A 56 6.17 3.60 -1.75
N ILE A 57 6.12 4.86 -1.29
CA ILE A 57 6.80 5.98 -1.94
C ILE A 57 8.32 5.77 -1.94
N SER A 58 8.89 5.37 -0.80
CA SER A 58 10.34 5.16 -0.70
C SER A 58 10.84 4.04 -1.62
N ASN A 59 10.07 2.95 -1.75
CA ASN A 59 10.39 1.84 -2.63
C ASN A 59 10.32 2.25 -4.11
N TRP A 60 9.33 3.05 -4.49
CA TRP A 60 9.22 3.60 -5.84
C TRP A 60 10.40 4.51 -6.18
N ILE A 61 10.78 5.42 -5.27
CA ILE A 61 11.91 6.34 -5.47
C ILE A 61 13.21 5.55 -5.60
N LYS A 62 13.46 4.55 -4.73
CA LYS A 62 14.62 3.67 -4.81
C LYS A 62 14.67 2.91 -6.13
N GLY A 63 13.54 2.36 -6.57
CA GLY A 63 13.43 1.67 -7.86
C GLY A 63 13.78 2.57 -9.05
N LYS A 64 13.35 3.84 -9.03
CA LYS A 64 13.70 4.82 -10.06
C LYS A 64 15.18 5.18 -10.08
N GLN A 65 15.82 5.31 -8.91
CA GLN A 65 17.25 5.62 -8.82
C GLN A 65 18.13 4.47 -9.30
N ASN A 66 17.66 3.22 -9.15
CA ASN A 66 18.39 2.02 -9.55
C ASN A 66 18.13 1.57 -11.00
N CYS A 67 17.26 2.26 -11.73
CA CYS A 67 17.12 2.02 -13.16
C CYS A 67 18.30 2.68 -13.88
N PRO A 68 19.15 1.93 -14.61
CA PRO A 68 20.08 2.57 -15.52
C PRO A 68 19.25 3.38 -16.51
N SER A 69 19.48 4.68 -16.56
CA SER A 69 18.94 5.52 -17.61
C SER A 69 19.37 4.92 -18.95
N ASN A 70 18.42 4.37 -19.70
CA ASN A 70 18.64 4.13 -21.13
C ASN A 70 18.94 5.49 -21.77
N HIS A 71 20.23 5.75 -21.98
CA HIS A 71 20.73 6.50 -23.12
C HIS A 71 21.31 5.49 -24.09
#